data_AF-A0A7V3U3N4-F1
#
_entry.id   AF-A0A7V3U3N4-F1
#
_cell.length_a   1.000
_cell.length_b   1.000
_cell.length_c   1.000
_cell.angle_alpha   90.00
_cell.angle_beta   90.00
_cell.angle_gamma   90.00
#
_symmetry.space_group_name_H-M   'P 1'
#
loop_
_entity.id
_entity.type
_entity.pdbx_description
1 polymer ?
#
loop_
_entity_poly.entity_id
_entity_poly.type
_entity_poly.pdbx_seq_one_letter_code
_entity_poly.pdbx_strand_id
1 'polypeptide(L)'
;SEIISGEIPFKNYTWMLRHDAKSPNDRYTDEEDKQIRGEIERVRLHSAEKLFVRKSMRDVVYTSAFGGVYESIDQILMSRHFHPDNNNRMGEMEYFSVYNDHITDGSHDEAPYNKLASDHGQIMAHMQLFDAG
;
A
#
# COMPACT_ATOMS: atom_id res chain seq x y z
N SER A 1 2.33 5.54 8.47
CA SER A 1 1.77 5.02 7.21
C SER A 1 0.36 4.42 7.40
N GLU A 2 0.04 3.82 8.56
CA GLU A 2 -1.32 3.28 8.84
C GLU A 2 -2.47 4.30 8.72
N ILE A 3 -2.21 5.59 9.00
CA ILE A 3 -3.19 6.67 8.82
C ILE A 3 -3.76 6.71 7.39
N ILE A 4 -2.95 6.34 6.38
CA ILE A 4 -3.36 6.39 4.97
C ILE A 4 -3.70 4.97 4.46
N SER A 5 -2.94 3.95 4.85
CA SER A 5 -3.16 2.57 4.37
C SER A 5 -4.27 1.82 5.10
N GLY A 6 -4.81 2.37 6.18
CA GLY A 6 -5.71 1.66 7.09
C GLY A 6 -4.99 0.65 7.99
N GLU A 7 -5.75 0.11 8.92
CA GLU A 7 -5.29 -0.79 9.98
C GLU A 7 -5.24 -2.25 9.52
N ILE A 8 -4.38 -3.03 10.17
CA ILE A 8 -4.35 -4.48 10.03
C ILE A 8 -5.37 -5.06 11.02
N PRO A 9 -6.34 -5.89 10.58
CA PRO A 9 -7.27 -6.50 11.51
C PRO A 9 -6.53 -7.39 12.51
N PHE A 10 -7.04 -7.44 13.75
CA PHE A 10 -6.53 -8.38 14.73
C PHE A 10 -6.76 -9.83 14.27
N LYS A 11 -5.88 -10.73 14.71
CA LYS A 11 -5.88 -12.13 14.23
C LYS A 11 -7.16 -12.87 14.60
N ASN A 12 -7.77 -12.56 15.75
CA ASN A 12 -8.98 -13.21 16.23
C ASN A 12 -9.69 -12.37 17.31
N TYR A 13 -10.77 -11.69 16.95
CA TYR A 13 -11.56 -10.85 17.84
C TYR A 13 -12.37 -11.67 18.87
N THR A 14 -12.58 -12.97 18.69
CA THR A 14 -13.29 -13.80 19.70
C THR A 14 -12.50 -13.94 21.01
N TRP A 15 -11.21 -13.64 20.97
CA TRP A 15 -10.36 -13.54 22.16
C TRP A 15 -10.49 -12.22 22.91
N MET A 16 -11.20 -11.24 22.34
CA MET A 16 -11.41 -9.93 22.93
C MET A 16 -12.75 -9.86 23.64
N LEU A 17 -12.77 -9.15 24.77
CA LEU A 17 -14.02 -8.67 25.34
C LEU A 17 -14.63 -7.64 24.40
N ARG A 18 -15.95 -7.61 24.35
CA ARG A 18 -16.68 -6.55 23.67
C ARG A 18 -16.35 -5.20 24.30
N HIS A 19 -16.43 -4.15 23.49
CA HIS A 19 -16.19 -2.79 23.95
C HIS A 19 -17.15 -2.34 25.08
N ASP A 20 -18.33 -2.98 25.16
CA ASP A 20 -19.38 -2.75 26.15
C ASP A 20 -19.56 -3.91 27.14
N ALA A 21 -18.56 -4.79 27.26
CA ALA A 21 -18.63 -5.97 28.13
C ALA A 21 -18.91 -5.62 29.60
N LYS A 22 -19.87 -6.33 30.20
CA LYS A 22 -20.19 -6.27 31.64
C LYS A 22 -19.77 -7.54 32.38
N SER A 23 -19.51 -8.62 31.64
CA SER A 23 -19.04 -9.90 32.16
C SER A 23 -17.82 -10.42 31.37
N PRO A 24 -16.99 -11.29 31.97
CA PRO A 24 -15.85 -11.92 31.27
C PRO A 24 -16.22 -12.82 30.07
N ASN A 25 -17.50 -13.18 29.94
CA ASN A 25 -18.02 -14.00 28.84
C ASN A 25 -18.57 -13.17 27.68
N ASP A 26 -18.64 -11.84 27.84
CA ASP A 26 -19.14 -10.93 26.80
C ASP A 26 -18.04 -10.71 25.75
N ARG A 27 -17.85 -11.71 24.89
CA ARG A 27 -16.84 -11.75 23.82
C ARG A 27 -17.52 -11.66 22.46
N TYR A 28 -16.74 -11.33 21.43
CA TYR A 28 -17.23 -11.37 20.06
C TYR A 28 -17.46 -12.80 19.59
N THR A 29 -18.51 -13.02 18.80
CA THR A 29 -18.77 -14.33 18.15
C THR A 29 -17.88 -14.54 16.93
N ASP A 30 -17.84 -15.78 16.41
CA ASP A 30 -17.11 -16.09 15.18
C ASP A 30 -17.67 -15.33 13.96
N GLU A 31 -18.98 -15.12 13.91
CA GLU A 31 -19.64 -14.30 12.88
C GLU A 31 -19.23 -12.83 12.98
N GLU A 32 -19.17 -12.29 14.21
CA GLU A 32 -18.74 -10.91 14.45
C GLU A 32 -17.25 -10.72 14.13
N ASP A 33 -16.38 -11.68 14.49
CA ASP A 33 -14.97 -11.66 14.10
C ASP A 33 -14.80 -11.57 12.58
N LYS A 34 -15.49 -12.45 11.84
CA LYS A 34 -15.46 -12.45 10.37
C LYS A 34 -15.94 -11.12 9.80
N GLN A 35 -17.03 -10.58 10.35
CA GLN A 35 -17.56 -9.29 9.93
C GLN A 35 -16.54 -8.17 10.19
N ILE A 36 -16.09 -7.99 11.43
CA ILE A 36 -15.14 -6.93 11.82
C ILE A 36 -13.90 -6.97 10.95
N ARG A 37 -13.30 -8.15 10.76
CA ARG A 37 -12.13 -8.32 9.90
C ARG A 37 -12.40 -7.92 8.46
N GLY A 38 -13.52 -8.37 7.89
CA GLY A 38 -13.92 -8.03 6.52
C GLY A 38 -14.19 -6.53 6.32
N GLU A 39 -14.78 -5.86 7.33
CA GLU A 39 -15.03 -4.42 7.33
C GLU A 39 -13.70 -3.63 7.37
N ILE A 40 -12.74 -4.05 8.19
CA ILE A 40 -11.40 -3.43 8.25
C ILE A 40 -10.65 -3.66 6.94
N GLU A 41 -10.61 -4.90 6.44
CA GLU A 41 -9.96 -5.23 5.16
C GLU A 41 -10.58 -4.51 3.96
N ARG A 42 -11.86 -4.11 4.04
CA ARG A 42 -12.52 -3.31 3.00
C ARG A 42 -11.88 -1.95 2.78
N VAL A 43 -11.50 -1.28 3.86
CA VAL A 43 -10.99 0.09 3.80
C VAL A 43 -9.46 0.13 3.79
N ARG A 44 -8.82 -1.01 4.00
CA ARG A 44 -7.37 -1.16 3.95
C ARG A 44 -6.86 -1.04 2.51
N LEU A 45 -5.75 -0.33 2.36
CA LEU A 45 -5.01 -0.18 1.12
C LEU A 45 -3.66 -0.88 1.20
N HIS A 46 -3.19 -1.37 0.06
CA HIS A 46 -1.98 -2.15 -0.09
C HIS A 46 -0.99 -1.41 -1.00
N SER A 47 0.27 -1.30 -0.57
CA SER A 47 1.31 -0.67 -1.38
C SER A 47 1.66 -1.56 -2.58
N ALA A 48 1.56 -0.97 -3.77
CA ALA A 48 1.99 -1.58 -5.04
C ALA A 48 3.47 -1.96 -5.00
N GLU A 49 4.32 -1.06 -4.52
CA GLU A 49 5.76 -1.28 -4.35
C GLU A 49 6.03 -2.48 -3.43
N LYS A 50 5.40 -2.56 -2.25
CA LYS A 50 5.60 -3.70 -1.32
C LYS A 50 5.18 -5.03 -1.93
N LEU A 51 4.07 -5.06 -2.67
CA LEU A 51 3.64 -6.25 -3.39
C LEU A 51 4.63 -6.65 -4.48
N PHE A 52 5.19 -5.67 -5.20
CA PHE A 52 6.21 -5.90 -6.21
C PHE A 52 7.54 -6.38 -5.63
N VAL A 53 8.04 -5.77 -4.56
CA VAL A 53 9.29 -6.18 -3.89
C VAL A 53 9.17 -7.63 -3.39
N ARG A 54 8.01 -7.98 -2.80
CA ARG A 54 7.72 -9.36 -2.38
C ARG A 54 7.77 -10.37 -3.54
N LYS A 55 7.33 -9.97 -4.75
CA LYS A 55 7.32 -10.83 -5.96
C LYS A 55 8.68 -10.88 -6.66
N SER A 56 9.44 -9.78 -6.67
CA SER A 56 10.65 -9.63 -7.50
C SER A 56 11.96 -9.88 -6.77
N MET A 57 11.96 -9.92 -5.42
CA MET A 57 13.18 -9.99 -4.59
C MET A 57 14.25 -8.96 -4.96
N ARG A 58 13.86 -7.83 -5.55
CA ARG A 58 14.78 -6.74 -5.90
C ARG A 58 15.00 -5.82 -4.69
N ASP A 59 16.18 -5.19 -4.68
CA ASP A 59 16.53 -4.18 -3.70
C ASP A 59 15.68 -2.90 -3.84
N VAL A 60 15.64 -2.14 -2.74
CA VAL A 60 14.85 -0.91 -2.54
C VAL A 60 15.02 0.06 -3.70
N VAL A 61 13.90 0.60 -4.19
CA VAL A 61 13.89 1.62 -5.23
C VAL A 61 13.71 2.97 -4.57
N TYR A 62 14.57 3.94 -4.89
CA TYR A 62 14.39 5.32 -4.43
C TYR A 62 13.48 6.07 -5.39
N THR A 63 12.56 6.85 -4.81
CA THR A 63 11.63 7.71 -5.53
C THR A 63 11.98 9.18 -5.37
N SER A 64 12.89 9.55 -4.46
CA SER A 64 13.37 10.91 -4.30
C SER A 64 14.88 10.97 -4.04
N ALA A 65 15.52 12.06 -4.48
CA ALA A 65 16.90 12.39 -4.16
C ALA A 65 17.06 13.90 -3.88
N PHE A 66 17.56 14.25 -2.71
CA PHE A 66 17.85 15.64 -2.34
C PHE A 66 19.10 15.75 -1.45
N GLY A 67 20.07 16.55 -1.88
CA GLY A 67 21.29 16.82 -1.11
C GLY A 67 22.09 15.56 -0.73
N GLY A 68 22.11 14.55 -1.60
CA GLY A 68 22.78 13.26 -1.38
C GLY A 68 21.99 12.25 -0.55
N VAL A 69 20.75 12.57 -0.17
CA VAL A 69 19.83 11.68 0.55
C VAL A 69 18.85 11.07 -0.45
N TYR A 70 18.73 9.74 -0.45
CA TYR A 70 17.86 8.98 -1.35
C TYR A 70 16.79 8.26 -0.54
N GLU A 71 15.51 8.49 -0.86
CA GLU A 71 14.38 7.94 -0.11
C GLU A 71 13.31 7.35 -1.04
N SER A 72 12.47 6.47 -0.49
CA SER A 72 11.24 5.97 -1.13
C SER A 72 10.05 6.53 -0.37
N ILE A 73 9.49 7.64 -0.87
CA ILE A 73 8.42 8.40 -0.20
C ILE A 73 7.14 8.48 -1.03
N ASP A 74 7.19 8.11 -2.30
CA ASP A 74 6.04 8.10 -3.20
C ASP A 74 5.36 6.72 -3.18
N GLN A 75 4.02 6.70 -3.10
CA GLN A 75 3.27 5.45 -2.98
C GLN A 75 2.05 5.42 -3.90
N ILE A 76 1.88 4.29 -4.59
CA ILE A 76 0.60 3.88 -5.16
C ILE A 76 -0.03 2.89 -4.19
N LEU A 77 -1.17 3.28 -3.62
CA LEU A 77 -1.96 2.46 -2.71
C LEU A 77 -3.16 1.88 -3.45
N MET A 78 -3.36 0.57 -3.33
CA MET A 78 -4.38 -0.18 -4.06
C MET A 78 -5.39 -0.79 -3.10
N SER A 79 -6.67 -0.84 -3.51
CA SER A 79 -7.68 -1.57 -2.74
C SER A 79 -7.42 -3.08 -2.73
N ARG A 80 -8.02 -3.79 -1.77
CA ARG A 80 -7.97 -5.26 -1.73
C ARG A 80 -8.44 -5.97 -2.99
N HIS A 81 -9.20 -5.32 -3.87
CA HIS A 81 -9.65 -5.91 -5.14
C HIS A 81 -8.52 -6.18 -6.13
N PHE A 82 -7.32 -5.66 -5.88
CA PHE A 82 -6.10 -5.93 -6.66
C PHE A 82 -5.07 -6.77 -5.89
N HIS A 83 -5.40 -7.22 -4.68
CA HIS A 83 -4.50 -8.00 -3.86
C HIS A 83 -4.49 -9.48 -4.32
N PRO A 84 -3.32 -10.13 -4.48
CA PRO A 84 -3.24 -11.49 -4.99
C PRO A 84 -3.95 -12.53 -4.11
N ASP A 85 -3.97 -12.29 -2.79
CA ASP A 85 -4.60 -13.20 -1.83
C ASP A 85 -6.14 -13.03 -1.75
N ASN A 86 -6.73 -12.08 -2.49
CA ASN A 86 -8.18 -11.89 -2.52
C ASN A 86 -8.82 -12.73 -3.64
N ASN A 87 -9.58 -13.76 -3.29
CA ASN A 87 -10.26 -14.63 -4.26
C ASN A 87 -11.29 -13.89 -5.13
N ASN A 88 -11.82 -12.76 -4.66
CA ASN A 88 -12.79 -11.92 -5.39
C ASN A 88 -12.12 -10.69 -6.03
N ARG A 89 -10.86 -10.83 -6.43
CA ARG A 89 -10.11 -9.76 -7.10
C ARG A 89 -10.72 -9.43 -8.48
N MET A 90 -10.73 -8.15 -8.82
CA MET A 90 -11.26 -7.63 -10.10
C MET A 90 -10.17 -7.38 -11.14
N GLY A 91 -8.92 -7.58 -10.74
CA GLY A 91 -7.74 -7.36 -11.54
C GLY A 91 -6.49 -7.63 -10.72
N GLU A 92 -5.35 -7.41 -11.32
CA GLU A 92 -4.05 -7.54 -10.67
C GLU A 92 -3.06 -6.49 -11.16
N MET A 93 -2.07 -6.19 -10.31
CA MET A 93 -0.91 -5.42 -10.72
C MET A 93 0.11 -6.38 -11.33
N GLU A 94 0.37 -6.24 -12.62
CA GLU A 94 1.35 -7.07 -13.34
C GLU A 94 2.77 -6.67 -12.95
N TYR A 95 3.03 -5.36 -12.92
CA TYR A 95 4.36 -4.79 -12.75
C TYR A 95 4.32 -3.41 -12.09
N PHE A 96 5.36 -3.09 -11.33
CA PHE A 96 5.60 -1.76 -10.77
C PHE A 96 6.92 -1.22 -11.30
N SER A 97 6.90 -0.02 -11.88
CA SER A 97 8.07 0.67 -12.43
C SER A 97 8.36 1.93 -11.64
N VAL A 98 9.63 2.28 -11.56
CA VAL A 98 10.10 3.60 -11.13
C VAL A 98 11.01 4.15 -12.21
N TYR A 99 10.68 5.34 -12.69
CA TYR A 99 11.48 6.10 -13.64
C TYR A 99 12.18 7.20 -12.85
N ASN A 100 13.44 6.98 -12.50
CA ASN A 100 14.25 7.87 -11.66
C ASN A 100 15.54 8.35 -12.36
N ASP A 101 15.68 8.05 -13.65
CA ASP A 101 16.81 8.43 -14.51
C ASP A 101 16.94 9.94 -14.75
N HIS A 102 15.85 10.68 -14.52
CA HIS A 102 15.74 12.12 -14.68
C HIS A 102 15.74 12.89 -13.34
N ILE A 103 15.89 12.20 -12.20
CA ILE A 103 15.93 12.87 -10.90
C ILE A 103 17.23 13.68 -10.80
N THR A 104 17.09 14.97 -10.52
CA THR A 104 18.22 15.82 -10.14
C THR A 104 18.28 15.91 -8.62
N ASP A 105 19.47 15.85 -8.03
CA ASP A 105 19.70 15.93 -6.57
C ASP A 105 19.23 17.25 -5.90
N GLY A 106 18.54 18.14 -6.64
CA GLY A 106 17.93 19.37 -6.15
C GLY A 106 18.90 20.42 -5.59
N SER A 107 20.19 20.08 -5.48
CA SER A 107 21.25 20.85 -4.83
C SER A 107 21.97 21.83 -5.77
N HIS A 108 21.61 21.86 -7.06
CA HIS A 108 22.22 22.72 -8.07
C HIS A 108 21.39 23.99 -8.32
N ASP A 109 22.04 25.14 -8.41
CA ASP A 109 21.40 26.46 -8.58
C ASP A 109 20.52 26.58 -9.83
N GLU A 110 20.69 25.72 -10.84
CA GLU A 110 19.89 25.68 -12.08
C GLU A 110 18.61 24.81 -11.98
N ALA A 111 18.48 23.99 -10.93
CA ALA A 111 17.33 23.12 -10.70
C ALA A 111 15.96 23.85 -10.56
N PRO A 112 15.84 25.07 -10.01
CA PRO A 112 14.54 25.71 -9.83
C PRO A 112 13.83 26.11 -11.13
N TYR A 113 14.53 26.13 -12.27
CA TYR A 113 14.01 26.68 -13.53
C TYR A 113 13.72 25.62 -14.61
N ASN A 114 14.11 24.36 -14.40
CA ASN A 114 13.82 23.29 -15.33
C ASN A 114 12.48 22.63 -14.98
N LYS A 115 11.40 23.02 -15.67
CA LYS A 115 10.05 22.45 -15.50
C LYS A 115 9.94 20.94 -15.79
N LEU A 116 11.00 20.33 -16.32
CA LEU A 116 11.09 18.90 -16.61
C LEU A 116 11.96 18.13 -15.61
N ALA A 117 12.60 18.81 -14.64
CA ALA A 117 13.41 18.18 -13.60
C ALA A 117 12.66 18.23 -12.25
N SER A 118 12.61 17.09 -11.57
CA SER A 118 12.10 16.96 -10.21
C SER A 118 13.12 16.20 -9.37
N ASP A 119 13.14 16.48 -8.08
CA ASP A 119 13.77 15.67 -7.03
C ASP A 119 12.99 14.38 -6.72
N HIS A 120 11.85 14.16 -7.39
CA HIS A 120 11.05 12.93 -7.35
C HIS A 120 11.01 12.23 -8.71
N GLY A 121 11.12 10.90 -8.68
CA GLY A 121 10.93 10.02 -9.83
C GLY A 121 9.45 9.68 -10.02
N GLN A 122 9.13 9.17 -11.21
CA GLN A 122 7.77 8.75 -11.53
C GLN A 122 7.57 7.28 -11.18
N ILE A 123 6.65 7.00 -10.26
CA ILE A 123 6.22 5.63 -9.96
C ILE A 123 5.00 5.25 -10.83
N MET A 124 4.96 4.02 -11.30
CA MET A 124 3.90 3.55 -12.20
C MET A 124 3.50 2.10 -11.90
N ALA A 125 2.21 1.87 -11.71
CA ALA A 125 1.63 0.54 -11.58
C ALA A 125 0.97 0.13 -12.91
N HIS A 126 1.37 -1.00 -13.46
CA HIS A 126 0.76 -1.63 -14.62
C HIS A 126 -0.33 -2.57 -14.13
N MET A 127 -1.58 -2.27 -14.51
CA MET A 127 -2.77 -2.94 -14.00
C MET A 127 -3.47 -3.71 -15.12
N GLN A 128 -3.79 -4.98 -14.86
CA GLN A 128 -4.69 -5.77 -15.68
C GLN A 128 -6.05 -5.86 -14.98
N LEU A 129 -7.12 -5.55 -15.69
CA LEU A 129 -8.49 -5.74 -15.21
C LEU A 129 -9.03 -7.05 -15.78
N PHE A 130 -9.81 -7.77 -14.98
CA PHE A 130 -10.51 -8.97 -15.44
C PHE A 130 -11.88 -8.57 -16.01
N ASP A 131 -12.28 -9.21 -17.10
CA ASP A 131 -13.61 -9.01 -17.67
C ASP A 131 -14.68 -9.42 -16.65
N ALA A 132 -15.79 -8.68 -16.63
CA ALA A 132 -16.97 -9.09 -15.91
C ALA A 132 -17.60 -10.30 -16.63
N GLY A 133 -17.29 -11.50 -16.15
CA GLY A 133 -17.96 -12.74 -16.57
C GLY A 133 -19.42 -12.78 -16.16
#